data_AF-A0AAX6S1Y0-F1
#
_entry.id   AF-A0AAX6S1Y0-F1
#
_cell.length_a   1.000
_cell.length_b   1.000
_cell.length_c   1.000
_cell.angle_alpha   90.00
_cell.angle_beta   90.00
_cell.angle_gamma   90.00
#
_symmetry.space_group_name_H-M   'P 1'
#
loop_
_entity.id
_entity.type
_entity.pdbx_description
1 polymer ?
#
loop_
_entity_poly.entity_id
_entity_poly.type
_entity_poly.pdbx_seq_one_letter_code
_entity_poly.pdbx_strand_id
1 'polypeptide(L)'
;MAVIPFLSANATYTSFVSLPLSTGDLNCETCTMTRAGLTGLVFGGLYPAFLAIPVNGALAARYQSALLPEKGNILTYWIRISKPIFRKMLFPFLLQTVFTAYLGSRQYKLLITALQLPELGLEN
;
A
#
# COMPACT_ATOMS: atom_id res chain seq x y z
N MET A 1 -4.14 5.53 18.28
CA MET A 1 -3.50 6.15 17.09
C MET A 1 -3.77 5.34 15.82
N ALA A 2 -5.02 5.28 15.34
CA ALA A 2 -5.38 4.57 14.10
C ALA A 2 -5.87 5.51 12.98
N VAL A 3 -6.10 6.78 13.31
CA VAL A 3 -6.66 7.78 12.40
C VAL A 3 -5.67 8.15 11.29
N ILE A 4 -4.39 8.34 11.63
CA ILE A 4 -3.37 8.77 10.65
C ILE A 4 -3.14 7.69 9.57
N PRO A 5 -2.89 6.41 9.90
CA PRO A 5 -2.74 5.36 8.88
C PRO A 5 -3.98 5.19 8.00
N PHE A 6 -5.17 5.30 8.59
CA PHE A 6 -6.43 5.19 7.87
C PHE A 6 -6.61 6.34 6.87
N LEU A 7 -6.37 7.59 7.30
CA LEU A 7 -6.45 8.75 6.41
C LEU A 7 -5.44 8.68 5.28
N SER A 8 -4.20 8.25 5.55
CA SER A 8 -3.19 8.08 4.49
C SER A 8 -3.56 6.97 3.50
N ALA A 9 -4.10 5.85 3.99
CA ALA A 9 -4.55 4.76 3.12
C ALA A 9 -5.73 5.21 2.25
N ASN A 10 -6.68 5.93 2.81
CA ASN A 10 -7.80 6.48 2.06
C ASN A 10 -7.32 7.49 1.00
N ALA A 11 -6.50 8.47 1.38
CA ALA A 11 -6.01 9.49 0.46
C ALA A 11 -5.24 8.88 -0.72
N THR A 12 -4.33 7.93 -0.45
CA THR A 12 -3.57 7.23 -1.49
C THR A 12 -4.45 6.37 -2.37
N TYR A 13 -5.41 5.63 -1.81
CA TYR A 13 -6.33 4.83 -2.61
C TYR A 13 -7.23 5.70 -3.50
N THR A 14 -7.76 6.79 -2.96
CA THR A 14 -8.58 7.74 -3.74
C THR A 14 -7.76 8.37 -4.86
N SER A 15 -6.52 8.78 -4.60
CA SER A 15 -5.68 9.46 -5.60
C SER A 15 -5.21 8.54 -6.73
N PHE A 16 -4.81 7.31 -6.40
CA PHE A 16 -4.20 6.40 -7.37
C PHE A 16 -5.17 5.40 -8.01
N VAL A 17 -6.34 5.16 -7.39
CA VAL A 17 -7.32 4.18 -7.89
C VAL A 17 -8.67 4.84 -8.16
N SER A 18 -9.30 5.46 -7.18
CA SER A 18 -10.69 5.92 -7.34
C SER A 18 -10.85 7.07 -8.33
N LEU A 19 -9.99 8.09 -8.27
CA LEU A 19 -10.02 9.21 -9.21
C LEU A 19 -9.78 8.76 -10.66
N PRO A 20 -8.67 8.06 -11.00
CA PRO A 20 -8.42 7.68 -12.39
C PRO A 20 -9.44 6.67 -12.94
N LEU A 21 -10.05 5.86 -12.06
CA LEU A 21 -11.15 4.99 -12.43
C LEU A 21 -12.43 5.79 -12.73
N SER A 22 -12.74 6.82 -11.92
CA SER A 22 -13.92 7.66 -12.13
C SER A 22 -13.80 8.61 -13.33
N THR A 23 -12.58 9.00 -13.70
CA THR A 23 -12.34 9.88 -14.87
C THR A 23 -12.25 9.10 -16.18
N GLY A 24 -12.34 7.77 -16.16
CA GLY A 24 -12.23 6.92 -17.35
C GLY A 24 -10.81 6.81 -17.92
N ASP A 25 -9.78 7.12 -17.13
CA ASP A 25 -8.37 6.85 -17.48
C ASP A 25 -8.04 5.35 -17.32
N LEU A 26 -8.74 4.69 -16.39
CA LEU A 26 -8.67 3.25 -16.14
C LEU A 26 -9.92 2.52 -16.66
N ASN A 27 -9.87 2.06 -17.91
CA ASN A 27 -10.99 1.35 -18.55
C ASN A 27 -10.85 -0.19 -18.56
N CYS A 28 -9.88 -0.74 -17.84
CA CYS A 28 -9.63 -2.17 -17.83
C CYS A 28 -9.65 -2.73 -16.39
N GLU A 29 -10.33 -3.87 -16.22
CA GLU A 29 -10.41 -4.56 -14.93
C GLU A 29 -9.01 -4.96 -14.43
N THR A 30 -8.15 -5.50 -15.31
CA THR A 30 -6.79 -5.93 -14.94
C THR A 30 -5.89 -4.74 -14.63
N CYS A 31 -6.01 -3.61 -15.33
CA CYS A 31 -5.29 -2.37 -15.01
C CYS A 31 -5.70 -1.82 -13.64
N THR A 32 -6.99 -1.83 -13.32
CA THR A 32 -7.49 -1.37 -12.02
C THR A 32 -7.03 -2.30 -10.89
N MET A 33 -7.10 -3.61 -11.11
CA MET A 33 -6.63 -4.61 -10.15
C MET A 33 -5.12 -4.50 -9.88
N THR A 34 -4.31 -4.39 -10.93
CA THR A 34 -2.85 -4.27 -10.81
C THR A 34 -2.43 -2.95 -10.16
N ARG A 35 -3.05 -1.83 -10.53
CA ARG A 35 -2.78 -0.51 -9.94
C ARG A 35 -3.19 -0.47 -8.46
N ALA A 36 -4.34 -1.03 -8.11
CA ALA A 36 -4.80 -1.12 -6.72
C ALA A 36 -3.89 -2.02 -5.87
N GLY A 37 -3.50 -3.19 -6.38
CA GLY A 37 -2.56 -4.09 -5.71
C GLY A 37 -1.18 -3.45 -5.50
N LEU A 38 -0.62 -2.79 -6.53
CA LEU A 38 0.66 -2.09 -6.42
C LEU A 38 0.60 -0.95 -5.40
N THR A 39 -0.48 -0.17 -5.41
CA THR A 39 -0.70 0.91 -4.44
C THR A 39 -0.77 0.34 -3.01
N GLY A 40 -1.51 -0.76 -2.82
CA GLY A 40 -1.60 -1.46 -1.54
C GLY A 40 -0.27 -2.01 -1.03
N LEU A 41 0.55 -2.59 -1.92
CA LEU A 41 1.88 -3.09 -1.58
C LEU A 41 2.84 -1.95 -1.18
N VAL A 42 2.90 -0.89 -1.99
CA VAL A 42 3.83 0.22 -1.79
C VAL A 42 3.46 1.04 -0.57
N PHE A 43 2.23 1.55 -0.51
CA PHE A 43 1.80 2.46 0.55
C PHE A 43 1.34 1.73 1.81
N GLY A 44 0.75 0.54 1.67
CA GLY A 44 0.28 -0.26 2.81
C GLY A 44 1.33 -1.19 3.41
N GLY A 45 2.33 -1.63 2.63
CA GLY A 45 3.34 -2.59 3.08
C GLY A 45 4.74 -2.00 3.19
N LEU A 46 5.31 -1.61 2.04
CA LEU A 46 6.71 -1.20 1.95
C LEU A 46 6.99 0.12 2.68
N TYR A 47 6.16 1.14 2.48
CA TYR A 47 6.38 2.47 3.06
C TYR A 47 6.46 2.45 4.59
N PRO A 48 5.53 1.83 5.34
CA PRO A 48 5.66 1.70 6.80
C PRO A 48 6.89 0.91 7.23
N ALA A 49 7.24 -0.16 6.51
CA ALA A 49 8.40 -0.97 6.84
C ALA A 49 9.73 -0.22 6.65
N PHE A 50 9.84 0.58 5.59
CA PHE A 50 11.01 1.43 5.37
C PHE A 50 11.11 2.54 6.39
N LEU A 51 9.99 3.16 6.79
CA LEU A 51 9.98 4.20 7.82
C LEU A 51 10.33 3.67 9.22
N ALA A 52 10.02 2.41 9.51
CA ALA A 52 10.35 1.81 10.79
C ALA A 52 11.87 1.69 11.01
N ILE A 53 12.67 1.51 9.94
CA ILE A 53 14.13 1.31 10.03
C ILE A 53 14.84 2.55 10.62
N PRO A 54 14.75 3.75 10.03
CA PRO A 54 15.43 4.94 10.55
C PRO A 54 14.86 5.40 11.88
N VAL A 55 13.55 5.26 12.13
CA VAL A 55 12.93 5.64 13.41
C VAL A 55 13.48 4.78 14.54
N ASN A 56 13.47 3.46 14.39
CA ASN A 56 14.03 2.56 15.40
C ASN A 56 15.54 2.76 15.57
N GLY A 57 16.25 3.07 14.48
CA GLY A 57 17.67 3.40 14.55
C GLY A 57 18.01 4.69 15.27
N ALA A 58 17.23 5.75 15.02
CA ALA A 58 17.39 7.02 15.71
C ALA A 58 17.13 6.87 17.22
N LEU A 59 16.11 6.09 17.60
CA LEU A 59 15.86 5.77 19.00
C LEU A 59 17.01 4.96 19.61
N ALA A 60 17.54 3.97 18.88
CA ALA A 60 18.68 3.18 19.33
C ALA A 60 19.92 4.04 19.58
N ALA A 61 20.21 5.00 18.68
CA ALA A 61 21.33 5.93 18.83
C ALA A 61 21.14 6.90 20.00
N ARG A 62 19.92 7.44 20.17
CA ARG A 62 19.61 8.42 21.21
C ARG A 62 19.65 7.81 22.62
N TYR A 63 19.12 6.60 22.79
CA TYR A 63 19.01 5.94 24.10
C TYR A 63 20.08 4.88 24.34
N GLN A 64 21.04 4.71 23.42
CA GLN A 64 22.09 3.69 23.51
C GLN A 64 21.52 2.28 23.79
N SER A 65 20.32 2.00 23.26
CA SER A 65 19.60 0.76 23.54
C SER A 65 20.09 -0.44 22.73
N ALA A 66 20.97 -0.20 21.75
CA ALA A 66 21.66 -1.24 21.00
C ALA A 66 23.08 -0.79 20.63
N LEU A 67 24.02 -1.74 20.56
CA LEU A 67 25.36 -1.51 20.02
C LEU A 67 25.23 -1.22 18.52
N LEU A 68 25.42 0.06 18.18
CA LEU A 68 25.49 0.50 16.79
C LEU A 68 26.92 0.30 16.28
N PRO A 69 27.10 -0.05 14.99
CA PRO A 69 28.43 -0.24 14.42
C PRO A 69 29.23 1.07 14.48
N GLU A 70 30.39 1.03 15.15
CA GLU A 70 31.24 2.20 15.41
C GLU A 70 32.07 2.63 14.18
N LYS A 71 32.44 1.67 13.32
CA LYS A 71 33.20 1.89 12.08
C LYS A 71 32.82 0.89 10.98
N GLY A 72 32.38 1.43 9.84
CA GLY A 72 32.30 0.70 8.56
C GLY A 72 31.09 -0.22 8.39
N ASN A 73 30.40 -0.06 7.25
CA ASN A 73 29.33 -0.90 6.72
C ASN A 73 27.97 -0.92 7.47
N ILE A 74 27.50 0.28 7.82
CA ILE A 74 26.15 0.56 8.32
C ILE A 74 25.05 -0.09 7.47
N LEU A 75 25.23 -0.14 6.15
CA LEU A 75 24.22 -0.64 5.23
C LEU A 75 23.99 -2.15 5.40
N THR A 76 25.07 -2.94 5.54
CA THR A 76 24.97 -4.37 5.83
C THR A 76 24.37 -4.65 7.21
N TYR A 77 24.67 -3.82 8.21
CA TYR A 77 24.04 -3.93 9.54
C TYR A 77 22.52 -3.76 9.43
N TRP A 78 22.04 -2.72 8.73
CA TRP A 78 20.61 -2.47 8.53
C TRP A 78 19.92 -3.59 7.75
N ILE A 79 20.56 -4.11 6.69
CA ILE A 79 20.03 -5.25 5.92
C ILE A 79 19.91 -6.50 6.80
N ARG A 80 20.91 -6.77 7.64
CA ARG A 80 20.91 -7.94 8.53
C ARG A 80 19.77 -7.87 9.55
N ILE A 81 19.55 -6.69 10.14
CA ILE A 81 18.48 -6.46 11.11
C ILE A 81 17.09 -6.47 10.47
N SER A 82 16.95 -5.95 9.25
CA SER A 82 15.65 -5.86 8.58
C SER A 82 15.20 -7.19 7.98
N LYS A 83 16.12 -8.08 7.58
CA LYS A 83 15.83 -9.39 7.00
C LYS A 83 14.79 -10.23 7.76
N PRO A 84 14.88 -10.46 9.09
CA PRO A 84 13.86 -11.21 9.81
C PRO A 84 12.49 -10.50 9.87
N ILE A 85 12.49 -9.16 9.90
CA ILE A 85 11.27 -8.35 9.93
C ILE A 85 10.54 -8.47 8.59
N PHE A 86 11.25 -8.28 7.48
CA PHE A 86 10.69 -8.47 6.14
C PHE A 86 10.18 -9.90 5.92
N ARG A 87 10.87 -10.92 6.45
CA ARG A 87 10.42 -12.31 6.34
C ARG A 87 9.11 -12.55 7.09
N LYS A 88 8.90 -11.94 8.26
CA LYS A 88 7.65 -12.03 9.01
C LYS A 88 6.53 -11.16 8.41
N MET A 89 6.90 -10.01 7.83
CA MET A 89 5.98 -9.08 7.16
C MET A 89 5.56 -9.53 5.76
N LEU A 90 6.19 -10.57 5.19
CA LEU A 90 5.82 -11.09 3.88
C LEU A 90 4.34 -11.50 3.82
N PHE A 91 3.85 -12.20 4.84
CA PHE A 91 2.44 -12.62 4.89
C PHE A 91 1.46 -11.44 4.88
N PRO A 92 1.57 -10.44 5.77
CA PRO A 92 0.68 -9.27 5.71
C PRO A 92 0.86 -8.46 4.42
N PHE A 93 2.04 -8.39 3.82
CA PHE A 93 2.22 -7.73 2.51
C PHE A 93 1.47 -8.43 1.40
N LEU A 94 1.56 -9.76 1.32
CA LEU A 94 0.80 -10.54 0.34
C LEU A 94 -0.70 -10.36 0.56
N LEU A 95 -1.15 -10.47 1.80
CA LEU A 95 -2.55 -10.30 2.16
C LEU A 95 -3.06 -8.89 1.78
N GLN A 96 -2.32 -7.84 2.15
CA GLN A 96 -2.64 -6.45 1.80
C GLN A 96 -2.73 -6.26 0.28
N THR A 97 -1.79 -6.83 -0.46
CA THR A 97 -1.75 -6.73 -1.94
C THR A 97 -2.94 -7.44 -2.57
N VAL A 98 -3.27 -8.65 -2.12
CA VAL A 98 -4.40 -9.42 -2.66
C VAL A 98 -5.73 -8.75 -2.34
N PHE A 99 -5.93 -8.30 -1.09
CA PHE A 99 -7.17 -7.64 -0.70
C PHE A 99 -7.36 -6.31 -1.44
N THR A 100 -6.32 -5.49 -1.59
CA THR A 100 -6.42 -4.23 -2.34
C THR A 100 -6.64 -4.44 -3.83
N ALA A 101 -6.02 -5.46 -4.43
CA ALA A 101 -6.31 -5.87 -5.81
C ALA A 101 -7.76 -6.32 -6.00
N TYR A 102 -8.27 -7.15 -5.07
CA TYR A 102 -9.67 -7.61 -5.07
C TYR A 102 -10.67 -6.46 -4.90
N LEU A 103 -10.38 -5.51 -4.01
CA LEU A 103 -11.20 -4.30 -3.86
C LEU A 103 -11.22 -3.48 -5.16
N GLY A 104 -10.07 -3.35 -5.84
CA GLY A 104 -9.98 -2.68 -7.13
C GLY A 104 -10.86 -3.32 -8.21
N SER A 105 -10.86 -4.65 -8.33
CA SER A 105 -11.72 -5.34 -9.32
C SER A 105 -13.22 -5.22 -8.98
N ARG A 106 -13.57 -5.30 -7.69
CA ARG A 106 -14.95 -5.07 -7.23
C ARG A 106 -15.41 -3.65 -7.51
N GLN A 107 -14.56 -2.65 -7.26
CA GLN A 107 -14.87 -1.26 -7.53
C GLN A 107 -15.09 -1.00 -9.02
N TYR A 108 -14.25 -1.58 -9.89
CA TYR A 108 -14.42 -1.51 -11.34
C TYR A 108 -15.78 -2.09 -11.76
N LYS A 109 -16.10 -3.30 -11.31
CA LYS A 109 -17.36 -3.97 -11.65
C LYS A 109 -18.58 -3.17 -11.20
N LEU A 110 -18.55 -2.64 -9.98
CA LEU A 110 -19.63 -1.80 -9.45
C LEU A 110 -19.81 -0.52 -10.26
N LEU A 111 -18.72 0.15 -10.64
CA LEU A 111 -18.79 1.38 -11.43
C LEU A 111 -19.37 1.13 -12.82
N ILE A 112 -18.92 0.09 -13.52
CA ILE A 112 -19.46 -0.25 -14.84
C ILE A 112 -20.95 -0.60 -14.76
N THR A 113 -21.36 -1.41 -13.78
CA THR A 113 -22.79 -1.71 -13.57
C THR A 113 -23.60 -0.44 -13.29
N ALA A 114 -23.06 0.49 -12.49
CA ALA A 114 -23.71 1.77 -12.21
C ALA A 114 -23.83 2.66 -13.45
N LEU A 115 -22.86 2.62 -14.37
CA LEU A 115 -22.89 3.37 -15.63
C LEU A 115 -23.84 2.77 -16.68
N GLN A 116 -24.08 1.45 -16.64
CA GLN A 116 -25.01 0.77 -17.57
C GLN A 116 -26.49 0.95 -17.18
N LEU A 117 -26.78 1.11 -15.88
CA LEU A 117 -28.13 1.34 -15.37
C LEU A 117 -28.86 2.57 -15.96
N PRO A 118 -28.23 3.74 -16.17
CA PRO A 118 -28.90 4.89 -16.78
C PRO A 118 -29.24 4.70 -18.27
N GLU A 119 -28.54 3.86 -19.02
CA GLU A 119 -28.89 3.59 -20.43
C GLU A 119 -30.15 2.73 -20.55
N LEU A 120 -30.31 1.74 -19.67
CA LEU A 120 -31.49 0.87 -19.61
C LEU A 120 -32.79 1.57 -19.14
N GLY A 121 -32.66 2.74 -18.51
CA GLY A 121 -33.80 3.55 -18.05
C GLY A 121 -34.34 4.53 -19.09
N LEU A 122 -33.66 4.69 -20.23
CA LEU A 122 -34.05 5.62 -21.31
C LEU A 122 -34.74 4.90 -22.49
N GLU A 123 -34.78 3.57 -22.49
CA GLU A 123 -35.53 2.74 -23.43
C GLU A 123 -36.94 2.41 -22.89
N ASN A 124 -37.74 3.44 -22.57
CA ASN A 124 -39.19 3.30 -22.35
C ASN A 124 -39.94 4.56 -22.80
#